data_AF-A0A6N8ECZ0-F1
#
_entry.id   AF-A0A6N8ECZ0-F1
#
_cell.length_a   1.000
_cell.length_b   1.000
_cell.length_c   1.000
_cell.angle_alpha   90.00
_cell.angle_beta   90.00
_cell.angle_gamma   90.00
#
_symmetry.space_group_name_H-M   'P 1'
#
loop_
_entity.id
_entity.type
_entity.pdbx_description
1 polymer ?
#
loop_
_entity_poly.entity_id
_entity_poly.type
_entity_poly.pdbx_seq_one_letter_code
_entity_poly.pdbx_strand_id
1 'polypeptide(L)'
;MPVIQRFANARVRINARDHPPPHFHVQLNDGREAWVRIEPLEIIHGHVAAREIAEVLAWASERQAWLTQTFEDLQRSTTPA
;
A
#
# COMPACT_ATOMS: atom_id res chain seq x y z
N MET A 1 -8.90 6.74 -3.24
CA MET A 1 -7.73 6.12 -2.58
C MET A 1 -7.60 6.65 -1.14
N PRO A 2 -8.33 6.07 -0.18
CA PRO A 2 -8.20 6.43 1.24
C PRO A 2 -6.77 6.27 1.74
N VAL A 3 -6.36 7.15 2.65
CA VAL A 3 -5.11 7.02 3.41
C VAL A 3 -5.41 6.11 4.60
N ILE A 4 -4.67 5.01 4.72
CA ILE A 4 -4.89 4.02 5.79
C ILE A 4 -3.86 4.14 6.92
N GLN A 5 -2.68 4.71 6.64
CA GLN A 5 -1.65 4.98 7.63
C GLN A 5 -0.82 6.19 7.19
N ARG A 6 -0.38 7.01 8.16
CA ARG A 6 0.55 8.12 7.96
C ARG A 6 1.84 7.87 8.72
N PHE A 7 2.95 8.27 8.11
CA PHE A 7 4.30 8.28 8.66
C PHE A 7 4.85 9.71 8.56
N ALA A 8 6.01 9.97 9.17
CA ALA A 8 6.61 11.30 9.14
C ALA A 8 6.96 11.74 7.70
N ASN A 9 7.46 10.82 6.88
CA ASN A 9 7.93 11.09 5.51
C ASN A 9 7.03 10.49 4.40
N ALA A 10 5.96 9.77 4.76
CA ALA A 10 5.17 9.00 3.81
C ALA A 10 3.70 8.85 4.23
N ARG A 11 2.85 8.48 3.27
CA ARG A 11 1.48 8.01 3.51
C ARG A 11 1.22 6.71 2.77
N VAL A 12 0.52 5.79 3.42
CA VAL A 12 0.07 4.53 2.84
C VAL A 12 -1.38 4.64 2.43
N ARG A 13 -1.68 4.20 1.21
CA ARG A 13 -3.01 4.30 0.60
C ARG A 13 -3.35 2.99 -0.11
N ILE A 14 -4.63 2.68 -0.19
CA ILE A 14 -5.13 1.58 -1.02
C ILE A 14 -6.19 2.14 -1.98
N ASN A 15 -6.11 1.76 -3.25
CA ASN A 15 -7.08 2.19 -4.24
C ASN A 15 -8.13 1.10 -4.43
N ALA A 16 -9.39 1.50 -4.29
CA ALA A 16 -10.52 0.59 -4.38
C ALA A 16 -10.74 0.03 -5.80
N ARG A 17 -10.09 0.63 -6.81
CA ARG A 17 -10.13 0.21 -8.22
C ARG A 17 -8.87 -0.52 -8.69
N ASP A 18 -7.95 -0.83 -7.77
CA ASP A 18 -6.77 -1.61 -8.13
C ASP A 18 -7.12 -3.09 -8.33
N HIS A 19 -6.31 -3.77 -9.13
CA HIS A 19 -6.47 -5.19 -9.45
C HIS A 19 -5.45 -6.05 -8.68
N PRO A 20 -5.74 -7.36 -8.48
CA PRO A 20 -4.77 -8.29 -7.94
C PRO A 20 -3.45 -8.31 -8.75
N PRO A 21 -2.29 -8.60 -8.11
CA PRO A 21 -2.14 -9.02 -6.72
C PRO A 21 -2.41 -7.89 -5.71
N PRO A 22 -2.84 -8.20 -4.47
CA PRO A 22 -3.05 -7.21 -3.43
C PRO A 22 -1.80 -6.37 -3.17
N HIS A 23 -1.96 -5.05 -3.21
CA HIS A 23 -0.88 -4.10 -3.00
C HIS A 23 -1.38 -2.81 -2.33
N PHE A 24 -0.45 -2.05 -1.77
CA PHE A 24 -0.69 -0.70 -1.28
C PHE A 24 0.29 0.28 -1.92
N HIS A 25 -0.08 1.56 -1.88
CA HIS A 25 0.70 2.66 -2.43
C HIS A 25 1.40 3.37 -1.27
N VAL A 26 2.69 3.65 -1.43
CA VAL A 26 3.49 4.47 -0.52
C VAL A 26 3.84 5.75 -1.24
N GLN A 27 3.31 6.87 -0.77
CA GLN A 27 3.62 8.18 -1.33
C GLN A 27 4.49 8.96 -0.36
N LEU A 28 5.70 9.31 -0.78
CA LEU A 28 6.63 10.14 -0.03
C LEU A 28 6.21 11.62 -0.08
N ASN A 29 6.68 12.41 0.88
CA ASN A 29 6.40 13.85 0.95
C ASN A 29 6.95 14.64 -0.25
N ASP A 30 7.97 14.12 -0.93
CA ASP A 30 8.55 14.70 -2.15
C ASP A 30 7.75 14.36 -3.44
N GLY A 31 6.65 13.63 -3.29
CA GLY A 31 5.73 13.27 -4.38
C GLY A 31 6.06 11.95 -5.07
N ARG A 32 7.21 11.31 -4.79
CA ARG A 32 7.50 9.98 -5.32
C ARG A 32 6.55 8.94 -4.74
N GLU A 33 6.26 7.92 -5.55
CA GLU A 33 5.35 6.84 -5.20
C GLU A 33 5.96 5.49 -5.52
N ALA A 34 5.68 4.50 -4.67
CA ALA A 34 5.93 3.09 -4.94
C ALA A 34 4.70 2.25 -4.60
N TRP A 35 4.52 1.17 -5.34
CA TRP A 35 3.48 0.18 -5.07
C TRP A 35 4.14 -1.04 -4.47
N VAL A 36 3.60 -1.52 -3.36
CA VAL A 36 4.16 -2.61 -2.59
C VAL A 36 3.14 -3.75 -2.57
N ARG A 37 3.48 -4.90 -3.16
CA ARG A 37 2.72 -6.13 -3.02
C ARG A 37 2.65 -6.50 -1.54
N ILE A 38 1.49 -6.93 -1.06
CA ILE A 38 1.29 -7.23 0.37
C ILE A 38 1.95 -8.55 0.76
N GLU A 39 1.90 -9.56 -0.10
CA GLU A 39 2.42 -10.91 0.19
C GLU A 39 3.09 -11.53 -1.06
N PRO A 40 4.41 -11.77 -1.06
CA PRO A 40 5.39 -11.20 -0.12
C PRO A 40 5.52 -9.68 -0.31
N LEU A 41 6.03 -9.00 0.74
CA LEU A 41 6.34 -7.58 0.68
C LEU A 41 7.43 -7.28 -0.34
N GLU A 42 7.03 -6.69 -1.46
CA GLU A 42 7.91 -6.38 -2.57
C GLU A 42 7.46 -5.10 -3.26
N ILE A 43 8.40 -4.21 -3.57
CA ILE A 43 8.14 -3.06 -4.43
C ILE A 43 7.96 -3.57 -5.86
N ILE A 44 6.74 -3.46 -6.38
CA ILE A 44 6.36 -3.94 -7.73
C ILE A 44 6.26 -2.81 -8.75
N HIS A 45 6.23 -1.55 -8.31
CA HIS A 45 6.22 -0.38 -9.18
C HIS A 45 6.81 0.85 -8.47
N GLY A 46 7.37 1.78 -9.25
CA GLY A 46 7.87 3.06 -8.76
C GLY A 46 9.40 3.13 -8.59
N HIS A 47 9.90 4.35 -8.40
CA HIS A 47 11.32 4.65 -8.22
C HIS A 47 11.59 5.14 -6.79
N VAL A 48 11.37 4.24 -5.83
CA VAL A 48 11.68 4.46 -4.41
C VAL A 48 12.49 3.27 -3.93
N ALA A 49 13.63 3.52 -3.31
CA ALA A 49 14.44 2.45 -2.74
C ALA A 49 13.81 1.93 -1.45
N ALA A 50 13.91 0.62 -1.18
CA ALA A 50 13.34 0.00 0.03
C ALA A 50 13.78 0.69 1.34
N ARG A 51 15.03 1.18 1.39
CA ARG A 51 15.55 1.94 2.53
C ARG A 51 14.81 3.25 2.82
N GLU A 52 14.24 3.88 1.79
CA GLU A 52 13.50 5.16 1.93
C GLU A 52 12.12 4.94 2.56
N ILE A 53 11.59 3.72 2.48
CA ILE A 53 10.29 3.31 3.03
C ILE A 53 10.44 2.19 4.07
N ALA A 54 11.61 2.02 4.67
CA ALA A 54 11.91 0.92 5.57
C ALA A 54 10.94 0.83 6.76
N GLU A 55 10.56 1.99 7.32
CA GLU A 55 9.56 2.08 8.40
C GLU A 55 8.19 1.56 7.95
N VAL A 56 7.78 1.88 6.72
CA VAL A 56 6.53 1.41 6.13
C VAL A 56 6.58 -0.10 5.90
N LEU A 57 7.69 -0.64 5.40
CA LEU A 57 7.86 -2.07 5.16
C LEU A 57 7.85 -2.87 6.47
N ALA A 58 8.51 -2.37 7.51
CA ALA A 58 8.47 -2.99 8.84
C ALA A 58 7.03 -3.00 9.39
N TRP A 59 6.35 -1.86 9.37
CA TRP A 59 4.94 -1.77 9.77
C TRP A 59 4.02 -2.72 8.99
N ALA A 60 4.23 -2.84 7.68
CA ALA A 60 3.44 -3.70 6.81
C ALA A 60 3.67 -5.19 7.10
N SER A 61 4.90 -5.59 7.45
CA SER A 61 5.25 -7.00 7.73
C SER A 61 4.47 -7.57 8.91
N GLU A 62 4.17 -6.73 9.91
CA GLU A 62 3.36 -7.11 11.07
C GLU A 62 1.85 -7.12 10.79
N ARG A 63 1.42 -6.64 9.60
CA ARG A 63 0.02 -6.31 9.28
C ARG A 63 -0.46 -6.84 7.93
N GLN A 64 0.26 -7.78 7.32
CA GLN A 64 -0.06 -8.30 5.98
C GLN A 64 -1.51 -8.83 5.90
N ALA A 65 -1.99 -9.57 6.91
CA ALA A 65 -3.37 -10.06 6.95
C ALA A 65 -4.42 -8.92 6.94
N TRP A 66 -4.20 -7.88 7.75
CA TRP A 66 -5.09 -6.72 7.81
C TRP A 66 -5.05 -5.90 6.51
N LEU A 67 -3.87 -5.74 5.90
CA LEU A 67 -3.71 -5.07 4.62
C LEU A 67 -4.44 -5.81 3.50
N THR A 68 -4.32 -7.14 3.43
CA THR A 68 -5.02 -7.97 2.45
C THR A 68 -6.54 -7.83 2.61
N GLN A 69 -7.06 -7.96 3.84
CA GLN A 69 -8.49 -7.79 4.11
C GLN A 69 -8.97 -6.40 3.71
N THR A 70 -8.23 -5.34 4.07
CA THR A 70 -8.57 -3.95 3.72
C THR A 70 -8.62 -3.75 2.20
N PHE A 71 -7.67 -4.35 1.47
CA PHE A 71 -7.65 -4.32 0.01
C PHE A 71 -8.90 -4.96 -0.59
N GLU A 72 -9.24 -6.16 -0.14
CA GLU A 72 -10.43 -6.89 -0.62
C GLU A 72 -11.75 -6.17 -0.28
N ASP A 73 -11.87 -5.58 0.92
CA ASP A 73 -13.05 -4.81 1.33
C ASP A 73 -13.27 -3.59 0.43
N LEU A 74 -12.18 -2.89 0.09
CA LEU A 74 -12.24 -1.73 -0.78
C LEU A 74 -12.62 -2.12 -2.22
N GLN A 75 -12.13 -3.26 -2.73
CA GLN A 75 -12.53 -3.77 -4.04
C GLN A 75 -14.04 -4.07 -4.08
N ARG A 76 -14.57 -4.77 -3.07
CA ARG A 76 -16.00 -5.09 -2.96
C ARG A 76 -16.89 -3.84 -2.91
N SER A 77 -16.42 -2.78 -2.26
CA SER A 77 -17.16 -1.52 -2.12
C SER A 77 -17.30 -0.72 -3.42
N THR A 78 -16.62 -1.14 -4.51
CA THR A 78 -16.63 -0.41 -5.80
C THR A 78 -17.34 -1.19 -6.91
N THR A 79 -17.79 -2.42 -6.66
CA THR A 79 -18.63 -3.19 -7.60
C THR A 79 -20.07 -2.72 -7.45
N PRO A 80 -20.71 -2.12 -8.49
CA PRO A 80 -22.14 -1.91 -8.45
C PRO A 80 -22.85 -3.27 -8.46
N ALA A 81 -23.92 -3.40 -7.67
CA ALA A 81 -24.79 -4.57 -7.65
C ALA A 81 -25.37 -4.91 -9.03
#